data_AF-A0A7W6HAM5-F1
#
_entry.id   AF-A0A7W6HAM5-F1
#
_cell.length_a   1.000
_cell.length_b   1.000
_cell.length_c   1.000
_cell.angle_alpha   90.00
_cell.angle_beta   90.00
_cell.angle_gamma   90.00
#
_symmetry.space_group_name_H-M   'P 1'
#
loop_
_entity.id
_entity.type
_entity.pdbx_description
1 polymer ?
#
loop_
_entity_poly.entity_id
_entity_poly.type
_entity_poly.pdbx_seq_one_letter_code
_entity_poly.pdbx_strand_id
1 'polypeptide(L)'
;MLTLHLAGSSIEMDASGLTTTLYGDGSFVKAWPGDSAEDRARAVSLGYARNDTSLTRDSLVQMSREHEAGHAILASVMGLPHSPTLKGVADGRYWPHWQAEEAAVLAVQRYARMAGVDLVEVARRISGQA
;
A
#
# COMPACT_ATOMS: atom_id res chain seq x y z
N MET A 1 13.32 -6.99 -7.65
CA MET A 1 12.42 -7.17 -6.50
C MET A 1 12.86 -6.21 -5.42
N LEU A 2 11.96 -5.39 -4.92
CA LEU A 2 12.20 -4.49 -3.79
C LEU A 2 11.59 -5.12 -2.54
N THR A 3 12.30 -5.08 -1.41
CA THR A 3 11.78 -5.58 -0.13
C THR A 3 11.92 -4.50 0.94
N LEU A 4 10.80 -4.13 1.57
CA LEU A 4 10.73 -3.14 2.64
C LEU A 4 10.47 -3.84 3.97
N HIS A 5 11.20 -3.46 5.03
CA HIS A 5 10.97 -4.01 6.38
C HIS A 5 10.54 -2.90 7.32
N LEU A 6 9.27 -2.91 7.71
CA LEU A 6 8.72 -1.82 8.50
C LEU A 6 7.47 -2.29 9.26
N ALA A 7 7.25 -1.75 10.47
CA ALA A 7 6.15 -2.13 11.37
C ALA A 7 5.92 -3.66 11.43
N GLY A 8 6.96 -4.41 11.86
CA GLY A 8 6.89 -5.87 12.07
C GLY A 8 6.56 -6.72 10.84
N SER A 9 6.53 -6.12 9.65
CA SER A 9 6.19 -6.78 8.38
C SER A 9 7.29 -6.60 7.34
N SER A 10 7.30 -7.49 6.34
CA SER A 10 8.13 -7.37 5.14
C SER A 10 7.23 -7.24 3.92
N ILE A 11 7.41 -6.20 3.10
CA ILE A 11 6.65 -6.01 1.86
C ILE A 11 7.57 -6.29 0.69
N GLU A 12 7.31 -7.36 -0.03
CA GLU A 12 7.98 -7.71 -1.28
C GLU A 12 7.20 -7.11 -2.45
N MET A 13 7.87 -6.34 -3.29
CA MET A 13 7.30 -5.71 -4.48
C MET A 13 8.06 -6.19 -5.72
N ASP A 14 7.38 -6.93 -6.60
CA ASP A 14 7.97 -7.42 -7.84
C ASP A 14 7.73 -6.49 -9.03
N ALA A 15 8.37 -6.78 -10.17
CA ALA A 15 8.25 -5.95 -11.38
C ALA A 15 6.86 -6.02 -12.05
N SER A 16 6.09 -7.07 -11.79
CA SER A 16 4.72 -7.23 -12.32
C SER A 16 3.68 -6.39 -11.55
N GLY A 17 4.08 -5.88 -10.39
CA GLY A 17 3.26 -5.11 -9.48
C GLY A 17 2.59 -5.93 -8.39
N LEU A 18 2.83 -7.25 -8.35
CA LEU A 18 2.43 -8.05 -7.20
C LEU A 18 3.20 -7.58 -5.97
N THR A 19 2.45 -7.35 -4.91
CA THR A 19 2.97 -7.13 -3.57
C THR A 19 2.66 -8.33 -2.70
N THR A 20 3.60 -8.70 -1.84
CA THR A 20 3.39 -9.70 -0.78
C THR A 20 3.81 -9.09 0.55
N THR A 21 2.86 -8.93 1.47
CA THR A 21 3.11 -8.47 2.84
C THR A 21 3.22 -9.70 3.75
N LEU A 22 4.41 -9.97 4.28
CA LEU A 22 4.74 -11.12 5.13
C LEU A 22 4.90 -10.69 6.60
N TYR A 23 4.41 -11.52 7.51
CA TYR A 23 4.53 -11.34 8.95
C TYR A 23 5.46 -12.37 9.59
N GLY A 24 5.99 -12.06 10.78
CA GLY A 24 6.95 -12.92 11.49
C GLY A 24 6.41 -14.31 11.89
N ASP A 25 5.10 -14.50 11.88
CA ASP A 25 4.43 -15.79 12.12
C ASP A 25 4.18 -16.62 10.85
N GLY A 26 4.66 -16.14 9.69
CA GLY A 26 4.52 -16.80 8.39
C GLY A 26 3.20 -16.52 7.68
N SER A 27 2.26 -15.81 8.30
CA SER A 27 1.05 -15.32 7.61
C SER A 27 1.42 -14.26 6.56
N PHE A 28 0.59 -14.14 5.51
CA PHE A 28 0.86 -13.19 4.43
C PHE A 28 -0.41 -12.70 3.73
N VAL A 29 -0.31 -11.54 3.06
CA VAL A 29 -1.31 -11.00 2.13
C VAL A 29 -0.65 -10.79 0.78
N LYS A 30 -1.37 -11.09 -0.31
CA LYS A 30 -0.96 -10.75 -1.67
C LYS A 30 -1.94 -9.74 -2.25
N ALA A 31 -1.43 -8.70 -2.89
CA ALA A 31 -2.25 -7.76 -3.65
C ALA A 31 -1.72 -7.62 -5.08
N TRP A 32 -2.63 -7.75 -6.04
CA TRP A 32 -2.37 -7.47 -7.44
C TRP A 32 -2.90 -6.08 -7.78
N PRO A 33 -2.25 -5.34 -8.69
CA PRO A 33 -2.83 -4.10 -9.18
C PRO A 33 -4.07 -4.45 -10.00
N GLY A 34 -5.24 -4.10 -9.46
CA GLY A 34 -6.52 -4.30 -10.11
C GLY A 34 -6.68 -3.41 -11.35
N ASP A 35 -7.44 -3.88 -12.33
CA ASP A 35 -7.75 -3.15 -13.57
C ASP A 35 -9.26 -3.07 -13.84
N SER A 36 -10.07 -3.18 -12.77
CA SER A 36 -11.52 -2.99 -12.87
C SER A 36 -11.87 -1.52 -13.09
N ALA A 37 -13.10 -1.24 -13.51
CA ALA A 37 -13.60 0.14 -13.61
C ALA A 37 -13.51 0.91 -12.28
N GLU A 38 -13.70 0.21 -11.15
CA GLU A 38 -13.55 0.78 -9.81
C GLU A 38 -12.08 1.14 -9.51
N ASP A 39 -11.14 0.25 -9.84
CA ASP A 39 -9.70 0.48 -9.63
C ASP A 39 -9.19 1.66 -10.45
N ARG A 40 -9.63 1.74 -11.72
CA ARG A 40 -9.30 2.85 -12.62
C ARG A 40 -9.86 4.18 -12.11
N ALA A 41 -11.13 4.19 -11.69
CA ALA A 41 -11.74 5.37 -11.10
C ALA A 41 -11.01 5.82 -9.82
N ARG A 42 -10.64 4.86 -8.96
CA ARG A 42 -9.85 5.11 -7.75
C ARG A 42 -8.50 5.73 -8.10
N ALA A 43 -7.74 5.13 -9.02
CA ALA A 43 -6.44 5.63 -9.45
C ALA A 43 -6.49 7.08 -9.98
N VAL A 44 -7.51 7.41 -10.79
CA VAL A 44 -7.75 8.78 -11.24
C VAL A 44 -8.06 9.70 -10.06
N SER A 45 -8.96 9.29 -9.15
CA SER A 45 -9.35 10.10 -7.99
C SER A 45 -8.19 10.38 -7.02
N LEU A 46 -7.22 9.46 -6.94
CA LEU A 46 -6.03 9.57 -6.11
C LEU A 46 -4.89 10.34 -6.81
N GLY A 47 -5.01 10.63 -8.11
CA GLY A 47 -4.03 11.43 -8.85
C GLY A 47 -2.89 10.63 -9.53
N TYR A 48 -3.09 9.33 -9.79
CA TYR A 48 -2.14 8.53 -10.59
C TYR A 48 -2.30 8.71 -12.10
N ALA A 49 -3.41 9.31 -12.52
CA ALA A 49 -3.70 9.68 -13.90
C ALA A 49 -4.63 10.90 -13.90
N ARG A 50 -4.63 11.68 -15.00
CA ARG A 50 -5.52 12.85 -15.12
C ARG A 50 -6.97 12.43 -15.38
N ASN A 51 -7.14 11.33 -16.08
CA ASN A 51 -8.39 10.71 -16.47
C ASN A 51 -8.12 9.25 -16.90
N ASP A 52 -9.18 8.49 -17.16
CA ASP A 52 -9.09 7.08 -17.55
C ASP A 52 -8.28 6.88 -18.84
N THR A 53 -8.37 7.81 -19.81
CA THR A 53 -7.59 7.72 -21.06
C THR A 53 -6.09 7.88 -20.89
N SER A 54 -5.65 8.53 -19.80
CA SER A 54 -4.23 8.72 -19.47
C SER A 54 -3.69 7.68 -18.48
N LEU A 55 -4.53 6.74 -18.06
CA LEU A 55 -4.19 5.71 -17.09
C LEU A 55 -3.40 4.59 -17.77
N THR A 56 -2.28 4.21 -17.17
CA THR A 56 -1.42 3.13 -17.68
C THR A 56 -1.39 1.97 -16.70
N ARG A 57 -0.85 0.83 -17.14
CA ARG A 57 -0.56 -0.29 -16.23
C ARG A 57 0.37 0.15 -15.09
N ASP A 58 1.36 0.99 -15.40
CA ASP A 58 2.31 1.50 -14.40
C ASP A 58 1.63 2.41 -13.36
N SER A 59 0.61 3.19 -13.75
CA SER A 59 -0.21 3.96 -12.79
C SER A 59 -0.88 3.05 -11.75
N LEU A 60 -1.45 1.92 -12.20
CA LEU A 60 -2.11 0.96 -11.31
C LEU A 60 -1.10 0.23 -10.43
N VAL A 61 0.05 -0.17 -11.00
CA VAL A 61 1.16 -0.79 -10.26
C VAL A 61 1.67 0.16 -9.17
N GLN A 62 1.87 1.44 -9.50
CA GLN A 62 2.31 2.43 -8.53
C GLN A 62 1.26 2.65 -7.43
N MET A 63 -0.03 2.76 -7.81
CA MET A 63 -1.13 2.85 -6.84
C MET A 63 -1.14 1.67 -5.87
N SER A 64 -1.01 0.44 -6.38
CA SER A 64 -0.98 -0.79 -5.58
C SER A 64 0.20 -0.80 -4.61
N ARG A 65 1.41 -0.46 -5.08
CA ARG A 65 2.61 -0.42 -4.23
C ARG A 65 2.54 0.64 -3.14
N GLU A 66 2.13 1.85 -3.50
CA GLU A 66 2.01 2.96 -2.54
C GLU A 66 0.89 2.69 -1.52
N HIS A 67 -0.16 1.96 -1.89
CA HIS A 67 -1.22 1.53 -0.98
C HIS A 67 -0.68 0.56 0.10
N GLU A 68 0.01 -0.50 -0.30
CA GLU A 68 0.63 -1.45 0.65
C GLU A 68 1.68 -0.77 1.55
N ALA A 69 2.51 0.09 0.97
CA ALA A 69 3.45 0.90 1.73
C ALA A 69 2.72 1.81 2.74
N GLY A 70 1.59 2.39 2.35
CA GLY A 70 0.77 3.26 3.19
C GLY A 70 0.30 2.60 4.48
N HIS A 71 -0.19 1.36 4.40
CA HIS A 71 -0.57 0.57 5.59
C HIS A 71 0.59 0.44 6.58
N ALA A 72 1.75 0.06 6.06
CA ALA A 72 2.90 -0.17 6.89
C ALA A 72 3.44 1.15 7.46
N ILE A 73 3.55 2.21 6.65
CA ILE A 73 3.95 3.56 7.12
C ILE A 73 3.05 4.01 8.26
N LEU A 74 1.72 3.90 8.10
CA LEU A 74 0.77 4.31 9.10
C LEU A 74 0.96 3.53 10.41
N ALA A 75 1.09 2.20 10.32
CA ALA A 75 1.38 1.36 11.48
C ALA A 75 2.68 1.77 12.18
N SER A 76 3.75 2.04 11.42
CA SER A 76 5.04 2.46 11.96
C SER A 76 4.95 3.81 12.69
N VAL A 77 4.28 4.80 12.10
CA VAL A 77 4.12 6.14 12.69
C VAL A 77 3.31 6.07 13.97
N MET A 78 2.31 5.18 14.03
CA MET A 78 1.48 4.98 15.21
C MET A 78 2.11 4.06 16.28
N GLY A 79 3.31 3.52 16.04
CA GLY A 79 3.96 2.58 16.95
C GLY A 79 3.24 1.23 17.06
N LEU A 80 2.46 0.86 16.04
CA LEU A 80 1.77 -0.42 15.96
C LEU A 80 2.72 -1.51 15.44
N PRO A 81 2.55 -2.77 15.88
CA PRO A 81 3.41 -3.87 15.47
C PRO A 81 3.22 -4.28 14.01
N HIS A 82 2.09 -3.91 13.39
CA HIS A 82 1.73 -4.12 11.99
C HIS A 82 0.42 -3.38 11.68
N SER A 83 0.04 -3.30 10.41
CA SER A 83 -1.31 -2.90 9.98
C SER A 83 -2.36 -3.86 10.58
N PRO A 84 -3.34 -3.36 11.36
CA PRO A 84 -4.45 -4.19 11.83
C PRO A 84 -5.29 -4.77 10.70
N THR A 85 -5.52 -3.99 9.64
CA THR A 85 -6.29 -4.42 8.46
C THR A 85 -5.59 -5.53 7.71
N LEU A 86 -4.35 -5.33 7.27
CA LEU A 86 -3.63 -6.35 6.51
C LEU A 86 -3.34 -7.60 7.35
N LYS A 87 -3.07 -7.44 8.65
CA LYS A 87 -2.92 -8.61 9.54
C LYS A 87 -4.24 -9.37 9.69
N GLY A 88 -5.35 -8.67 9.85
CA GLY A 88 -6.67 -9.27 9.92
C GLY A 88 -7.03 -10.04 8.63
N VAL A 89 -6.65 -9.51 7.47
CA VAL A 89 -6.77 -10.20 6.18
C VAL A 89 -5.92 -11.48 6.16
N ALA A 90 -4.65 -11.39 6.53
CA ALA A 90 -3.73 -12.54 6.56
C ALA A 90 -4.21 -13.67 7.47
N ASP A 91 -4.82 -13.31 8.60
CA ASP A 91 -5.32 -14.26 9.60
C ASP A 91 -6.73 -14.79 9.33
N GLY A 92 -7.40 -14.30 8.27
CA GLY A 92 -8.83 -14.56 8.03
C GLY A 92 -9.75 -14.03 9.14
N ARG A 93 -9.25 -13.10 9.96
CA ARG A 93 -9.91 -12.50 11.13
C ARG A 93 -9.90 -10.98 11.00
N TYR A 94 -10.79 -10.46 10.16
CA TYR A 94 -10.87 -9.04 9.84
C TYR A 94 -10.96 -8.16 11.09
N TRP A 95 -10.13 -7.11 11.12
CA TRP A 95 -10.22 -6.08 12.13
C TRP A 95 -11.53 -5.30 11.98
N PRO A 96 -12.34 -5.12 13.04
CA PRO A 96 -13.68 -4.53 12.92
C PRO A 96 -13.74 -3.10 12.36
N HIS A 97 -12.61 -2.38 12.38
CA HIS A 97 -12.51 -1.00 11.91
C HIS A 97 -11.65 -0.86 10.66
N TRP A 98 -11.49 -1.94 9.88
CA TRP A 98 -10.65 -1.94 8.67
C TRP A 98 -10.95 -0.79 7.72
N GLN A 99 -12.21 -0.39 7.56
CA GLN A 99 -12.60 0.73 6.71
C GLN A 99 -11.96 2.06 7.13
N ALA A 100 -11.70 2.25 8.43
CA ALA A 100 -11.08 3.46 8.94
C ALA A 100 -9.59 3.54 8.58
N GLU A 101 -8.87 2.42 8.64
CA GLU A 101 -7.47 2.36 8.21
C GLU A 101 -7.36 2.48 6.69
N GLU A 102 -8.20 1.78 5.92
CA GLU A 102 -8.27 1.95 4.46
C GLU A 102 -8.49 3.42 4.07
N ALA A 103 -9.46 4.09 4.72
CA ALA A 103 -9.70 5.51 4.47
C ALA A 103 -8.49 6.39 4.81
N ALA A 104 -7.78 6.08 5.90
CA ALA A 104 -6.56 6.79 6.28
C ALA A 104 -5.43 6.58 5.26
N VAL A 105 -5.22 5.33 4.81
CA VAL A 105 -4.22 4.99 3.78
C VAL A 105 -4.53 5.71 2.48
N LEU A 106 -5.79 5.68 2.01
CA LEU A 106 -6.21 6.38 0.80
C LEU A 106 -6.03 7.90 0.92
N ALA A 107 -6.29 8.48 2.10
CA ALA A 107 -6.07 9.91 2.35
C ALA A 107 -4.58 10.28 2.31
N VAL A 108 -3.73 9.49 2.95
CA VAL A 108 -2.26 9.65 2.90
C VAL A 108 -1.75 9.51 1.47
N GLN A 109 -2.22 8.50 0.75
CA GLN A 109 -1.89 8.24 -0.64
C GLN A 109 -2.24 9.44 -1.52
N ARG A 110 -3.47 9.94 -1.44
CA ARG A 110 -3.90 11.13 -2.19
C ARG A 110 -3.07 12.36 -1.85
N TYR A 111 -2.80 12.61 -0.56
CA TYR A 111 -1.99 13.74 -0.14
C TYR A 111 -0.55 13.63 -0.69
N ALA A 112 0.07 12.46 -0.60
CA ALA A 112 1.40 12.22 -1.13
C ALA A 112 1.47 12.48 -2.64
N ARG A 113 0.46 12.04 -3.40
CA ARG A 113 0.35 12.36 -4.83
C ARG A 113 0.24 13.86 -5.10
N MET A 114 -0.56 14.59 -4.33
CA MET A 114 -0.66 16.05 -4.45
C MET A 114 0.64 16.77 -4.07
N ALA A 115 1.38 16.24 -3.10
CA ALA A 115 2.64 16.80 -2.63
C ALA A 115 3.86 16.39 -3.48
N GLY A 116 3.70 15.50 -4.46
CA GLY A 116 4.81 14.96 -5.25
C GLY A 116 5.73 14.02 -4.47
N VAL A 117 5.19 13.36 -3.44
CA VAL A 117 5.92 12.44 -2.56
C VAL A 117 5.66 10.99 -2.98
N ASP A 118 6.73 10.20 -3.11
CA ASP A 118 6.68 8.76 -3.32
C ASP A 118 6.63 8.03 -1.98
N LEU A 119 5.51 7.36 -1.68
CA LEU A 119 5.34 6.63 -0.42
C LEU A 119 6.24 5.38 -0.32
N VAL A 120 6.63 4.77 -1.44
CA VAL A 120 7.58 3.65 -1.41
C VAL A 120 8.95 4.16 -0.95
N GLU A 121 9.38 5.33 -1.42
CA GLU A 121 10.61 5.98 -0.96
C GLU A 121 10.53 6.43 0.51
N VAL A 122 9.38 6.93 0.96
CA VAL A 122 9.15 7.22 2.39
C VAL A 122 9.30 5.95 3.24
N ALA A 123 8.69 4.84 2.81
CA ALA A 123 8.82 3.56 3.49
C ALA A 123 10.27 3.07 3.55
N ARG A 124 11.05 3.24 2.47
CA ARG A 124 12.50 2.95 2.46
C ARG A 124 13.30 3.75 3.48
N ARG A 125 12.97 5.02 3.65
CA ARG A 125 13.63 5.88 4.66
C ARG A 125 13.30 5.43 6.08
N ILE A 126 12.04 5.12 6.33
CA ILE A 126 11.59 4.62 7.64
C ILE A 126 12.24 3.26 7.96
N SER A 127 12.40 2.38 6.97
CA SER A 127 13.06 1.08 7.14
C SER A 127 14.59 1.16 7.29
N GLY A 128 15.20 2.35 7.15
CA GLY A 128 16.65 2.53 7.17
C GLY A 128 17.35 2.01 5.91
N GLN A 129 16.64 1.92 4.79
CA GLN A 129 17.10 1.41 3.48
C GLN A 129 17.26 2.53 2.42
N ALA A 130 17.44 3.78 2.87
CA ALA A 130 17.62 4.95 2.02
C ALA A 130 19.09 5.30 1.78
#